data_AF-A0A7C6SLG3-F1
#
_entry.id   AF-A0A7C6SLG3-F1
#
_cell.length_a   1.000
_cell.length_b   1.000
_cell.length_c   1.000
_cell.angle_alpha   90.00
_cell.angle_beta   90.00
_cell.angle_gamma   90.00
#
_symmetry.space_group_name_H-M   'P 1'
#
loop_
_entity.id
_entity.type
_entity.pdbx_description
1 polymer ?
#
loop_
_entity_poly.entity_id
_entity_poly.type
_entity_poly.pdbx_seq_one_letter_code
_entity_poly.pdbx_strand_id
1 'polypeptide(L)' 'DGYKVSRWYRGSNYVITVKNPDHVSKGVKKVIVDGKEIEGNTLPVFNDGKEHAVEVIMG' A
#
# COMPACT_ATOMS: atom_id res chain seq x y z
N ASP A 1 12.21 -4.18 -9.34
CA ASP A 1 12.26 -4.76 -7.97
C ASP A 1 11.04 -4.41 -7.14
N GLY A 2 10.76 -5.15 -6.08
CA GLY A 2 9.65 -4.87 -5.17
C GLY A 2 9.84 -5.53 -3.82
N TYR A 3 9.14 -5.03 -2.80
CA TYR A 3 9.18 -5.59 -1.47
C TYR A 3 7.79 -5.59 -0.84
N LYS A 4 7.59 -6.52 0.09
CA LYS A 4 6.33 -6.69 0.81
C LYS A 4 6.55 -6.38 2.29
N VAL A 5 5.67 -5.56 2.86
CA VAL A 5 5.68 -5.14 4.25
C VAL A 5 4.34 -5.48 4.86
N SER A 6 4.32 -6.22 5.95
CA SER A 6 3.14 -6.35 6.81
C SER A 6 3.30 -5.41 8.00
N ARG A 7 2.30 -4.57 8.24
CA ARG A 7 2.28 -3.62 9.34
C ARG A 7 0.93 -3.62 10.02
N TRP A 8 0.92 -3.98 11.29
CA TRP A 8 -0.22 -3.71 12.15
C TRP A 8 -0.32 -2.21 12.45
N TYR A 9 -1.47 -1.61 12.16
CA TYR A 9 -1.72 -0.20 12.41
C TYR A 9 -3.18 0.04 12.81
N ARG A 10 -3.41 0.76 13.91
CA ARG A 10 -4.75 1.16 14.40
C ARG A 10 -5.80 0.05 14.30
N GLY A 11 -5.49 -1.12 14.87
CA GLY A 11 -6.44 -2.23 14.97
C GLY A 11 -6.67 -3.03 13.68
N SER A 12 -5.95 -2.76 12.59
CA SER A 12 -6.00 -3.56 11.37
C SER A 12 -4.59 -3.95 10.89
N ASN A 13 -4.47 -5.05 10.16
CA ASN A 13 -3.22 -5.48 9.55
C ASN A 13 -3.13 -4.94 8.11
N TYR A 14 -2.05 -4.25 7.75
CA TYR A 14 -1.87 -3.72 6.40
C TYR A 14 -0.73 -4.46 5.72
N VAL A 15 -1.03 -5.11 4.61
CA VAL A 15 -0.07 -5.86 3.79
C VAL A 15 0.27 -5.03 2.57
N ILE A 16 1.35 -4.27 2.65
CA ILE A 16 1.81 -3.32 1.64
C ILE A 16 2.80 -4.01 0.70
N THR A 17 2.42 -4.13 -0.56
CA THR A 17 3.25 -4.67 -1.65
C THR A 17 3.69 -3.52 -2.52
N VAL A 18 4.97 -3.16 -2.43
CA VAL A 18 5.57 -2.09 -3.23
C VAL A 18 6.22 -2.69 -4.46
N LYS A 19 5.80 -2.25 -5.65
CA LYS A 19 6.34 -2.62 -6.95
C LYS A 19 7.03 -1.42 -7.57
N ASN A 20 8.31 -1.55 -7.93
CA ASN A 20 9.09 -0.54 -8.63
C ASN A 20 9.57 -1.09 -9.99
N PRO A 21 8.70 -1.07 -11.01
CA PRO A 21 9.05 -1.52 -12.36
C PRO A 21 10.02 -0.54 -13.05
N ASP A 22 9.91 0.76 -12.78
CA ASP A 22 10.69 1.81 -13.43
C ASP A 22 12.05 2.10 -12.75
N HIS A 23 12.37 1.36 -11.67
CA HIS A 23 13.59 1.53 -10.87
C HIS A 23 13.82 2.98 -10.38
N VAL A 24 12.73 3.71 -10.11
CA VAL A 24 12.80 5.08 -9.61
C VAL A 24 13.11 5.13 -8.11
N SER A 25 13.73 6.23 -7.65
CA SER A 25 14.12 6.40 -6.24
C SER A 25 13.05 7.12 -5.41
N LYS A 26 12.16 7.90 -6.04
CA LYS A 26 11.04 8.63 -5.42
C LYS A 26 9.90 8.77 -6.44
N GLY A 27 8.66 8.71 -5.96
CA GLY A 27 7.46 8.79 -6.79
C GLY A 27 6.55 7.60 -6.53
N VAL A 28 5.33 7.88 -6.08
CA VAL A 28 4.27 6.88 -5.99
C VAL A 28 3.28 7.21 -7.09
N LYS A 29 3.24 6.35 -8.11
CA LYS A 29 2.37 6.50 -9.26
C LYS A 29 0.94 6.13 -8.92
N LYS A 30 0.76 5.08 -8.10
CA LYS A 30 -0.54 4.52 -7.79
C LYS A 30 -0.53 3.77 -6.47
N VAL A 31 -1.61 3.91 -5.70
CA VAL A 31 -1.88 3.13 -4.49
C VAL A 31 -3.25 2.50 -4.60
N ILE A 32 -3.31 1.19 -4.40
CA ILE A 32 -4.55 0.40 -4.39
C ILE A 32 -4.68 -0.22 -3.00
N VAL A 33 -5.82 -0.05 -2.36
CA VAL A 33 -6.13 -0.60 -1.04
C VAL A 33 -7.39 -1.45 -1.17
N ASP A 34 -7.29 -2.74 -0.89
CA ASP A 34 -8.38 -3.73 -1.03
C ASP A 34 -9.07 -3.69 -2.40
N GLY A 35 -8.28 -3.50 -3.46
CA GLY A 35 -8.78 -3.38 -4.83
C GLY A 35 -9.38 -2.01 -5.17
N LYS A 36 -9.43 -1.06 -4.23
CA LYS A 36 -9.81 0.34 -4.49
C LYS A 36 -8.58 1.20 -4.67
N GLU A 37 -8.44 1.78 -5.85
CA GLU A 37 -7.44 2.80 -6.10
C GLU A 37 -7.78 4.06 -5.29
N ILE A 38 -6.78 4.57 -4.57
CA ILE A 38 -6.88 5.83 -3.85
C ILE A 38 -5.94 6.85 -4.48
N GLU A 39 -6.41 8.09 -4.56
CA GLU A 39 -5.54 9.19 -4.93
C GLU A 39 -4.75 9.66 -3.70
N GLY A 40 -3.43 9.59 -3.79
CA GLY A 40 -2.51 10.02 -2.75
C GLY A 40 -1.78 8.88 -2.05
N ASN A 41 -1.07 9.24 -0.97
CA ASN A 41 -0.20 8.36 -0.19
C ASN A 41 -0.77 8.02 1.20
N THR A 42 -2.01 8.42 1.47
CA THR A 42 -2.62 8.29 2.81
C THR A 42 -3.55 7.10 2.83
N LEU A 43 -3.15 6.08 3.57
CA LEU A 43 -3.94 4.88 3.79
C LEU A 43 -5.15 5.18 4.70
N PRO A 44 -6.38 4.81 4.30
CA PRO A 44 -7.53 4.93 5.17
C PRO A 44 -7.39 4.02 6.39
N VAL A 45 -7.88 4.48 7.53
CA VAL A 45 -7.87 3.72 8.78
C VAL A 45 -9.17 2.92 8.84
N PHE A 46 -9.08 1.61 8.64
CA PHE A 46 -10.24 0.73 8.69
C PHE A 46 -10.66 0.35 10.12
N ASN A 47 -9.69 0.13 11.03
CA ASN A 47 -9.91 -0.21 12.45
C ASN A 47 -10.97 -1.30 12.65
N ASP A 48 -10.94 -2.31 11.78
CA ASP A 48 -11.94 -3.37 11.68
C ASP A 48 -11.42 -4.74 12.16
N GLY A 49 -10.16 -4.82 12.60
CA GLY A 49 -9.53 -6.08 13.00
C GLY A 49 -9.06 -6.94 11.83
N LYS A 50 -9.22 -6.48 10.58
CA LYS A 50 -8.98 -7.29 9.38
C LYS A 50 -7.64 -6.98 8.74
N GLU A 51 -7.32 -7.81 7.76
CA GLU A 51 -6.17 -7.63 6.89
C GLU A 51 -6.57 -6.85 5.64
N HIS A 52 -5.86 -5.77 5.36
CA HIS A 52 -6.00 -4.94 4.17
C HIS A 52 -4.81 -5.11 3.26
N ALA A 53 -5.08 -5.51 2.03
CA ALA A 53 -4.05 -5.65 1.00
C ALA A 53 -3.84 -4.31 0.32
N VAL A 54 -2.60 -3.81 0.37
CA VAL A 54 -2.19 -2.54 -0.21
C VAL A 54 -1.19 -2.84 -1.32
N GLU A 55 -1.43 -2.36 -2.53
CA GLU A 55 -0.48 -2.39 -3.63
C GLU A 55 -0.03 -0.97 -3.96
N VAL A 56 1.28 -0.75 -3.93
CA VAL A 56 1.89 0.54 -4.26
C VAL A 56 2.73 0.33 -5.51
N ILE A 57 2.45 1.10 -6.55
CA ILE A 57 3.25 1.12 -7.77
C ILE A 57 4.07 2.41 -7.75
N MET A 58 5.40 2.25 -7.70
CA MET A 58 6.34 3.34 -7.89
C MET A 58 6.51 3.65 -9.38
N GLY A 59 6.72 4.91 -9.68
CA GLY A 59 6.93 5.45 -11.03
C GLY A 59 7.11 6.95 -11.01
#